data_AF-A0AA51IS10-F1
#
_entry.id   AF-A0AA51IS10-F1
#
_cell.length_a   1.000
_cell.length_b   1.000
_cell.length_c   1.000
_cell.angle_alpha   90.00
_cell.angle_beta   90.00
_cell.angle_gamma   90.00
#
_symmetry.space_group_name_H-M   'P 1'
#
loop_
_entity.id
_entity.type
_entity.pdbx_description
1 polymer ?
#
loop_
_entity_poly.entity_id
_entity_poly.type
_entity_poly.pdbx_seq_one_letter_code
_entity_poly.pdbx_strand_id
1 'polypeptide(L)' 'RPTKISKIPKAVRFFYSDSVVTDWYRGQLGSALCAINTEDISFVMYYAPWDAESQYVRGEFEKAANILGDRV' A
#
# COMPACT_ATOMS: atom_id res chain seq x y z
N ARG A 1 -29.47 -24.02 -0.86
CA ARG A 1 -28.05 -23.87 -0.45
C ARG A 1 -27.79 -22.38 -0.27
N PRO A 2 -27.37 -21.89 0.92
CA PRO A 2 -27.02 -20.48 1.05
C PRO A 2 -25.74 -20.24 0.25
N THR A 3 -25.81 -19.33 -0.71
CA THR A 3 -24.66 -18.80 -1.43
C THR A 3 -23.69 -18.21 -0.41
N LYS A 4 -22.47 -18.76 -0.32
CA LYS A 4 -21.36 -18.15 0.43
C LYS A 4 -21.12 -16.78 -0.19
N ILE A 5 -21.73 -15.74 0.36
CA ILE A 5 -21.38 -14.37 0.03
C ILE A 5 -19.95 -14.23 0.57
N SER A 6 -18.97 -14.20 -0.34
CA SER A 6 -17.57 -13.95 -0.01
C SER A 6 -17.52 -12.65 0.78
N LYS A 7 -17.07 -12.71 2.03
CA LYS A 7 -16.98 -11.55 2.92
C LYS A 7 -16.34 -10.41 2.14
N ILE A 8 -17.02 -9.26 2.06
CA ILE A 8 -16.46 -8.05 1.47
C ILE A 8 -15.14 -7.80 2.21
N PRO A 9 -14.00 -7.75 1.51
CA PRO A 9 -12.72 -7.55 2.17
C PRO A 9 -12.77 -6.22 2.92
N LYS A 10 -12.46 -6.26 4.22
CA LYS A 10 -12.40 -5.05 5.02
C LYS A 10 -11.15 -4.26 4.62
N ALA A 11 -11.24 -2.94 4.67
CA ALA A 11 -10.08 -2.05 4.57
C ALA A 11 -9.17 -2.32 5.79
N VAL A 12 -8.22 -3.23 5.60
CA VAL A 12 -7.18 -3.57 6.57
C VAL A 12 -5.89 -2.90 6.14
N ARG A 13 -5.08 -2.51 7.12
CA ARG A 13 -3.73 -2.04 6.85
C ARG A 13 -2.94 -3.12 6.15
N PHE A 14 -2.23 -2.75 5.11
CA PHE A 14 -1.41 -3.64 4.33
C PHE A 14 0.04 -3.58 4.77
N PHE A 15 0.55 -2.37 5.03
CA PHE A 15 1.85 -2.16 5.65
C PHE A 15 1.71 -2.05 7.18
N TYR A 16 2.78 -2.40 7.89
CA TYR A 16 2.83 -2.24 9.35
C TYR A 16 2.99 -0.76 9.72
N SER A 17 2.59 -0.39 10.94
CA SER A 17 2.62 1.02 11.40
C SER A 17 4.01 1.60 11.58
N ASP A 18 5.02 0.75 11.68
CA ASP A 18 6.44 1.06 11.77
C ASP A 18 7.16 1.06 10.41
N SER A 19 6.42 0.79 9.32
CA SER A 19 6.97 0.82 7.97
C SER A 19 7.26 2.25 7.51
N VAL A 20 8.31 2.40 6.69
CA VAL A 20 8.64 3.66 6.01
C VAL A 20 7.60 4.02 4.93
N VAL A 21 6.83 3.01 4.47
CA VAL A 21 5.81 3.19 3.43
C VAL A 21 4.54 3.80 4.02
N THR A 22 4.08 4.90 3.43
CA THR A 22 2.78 5.49 3.79
C THR A 22 1.64 4.71 3.16
N ASP A 23 0.75 4.15 3.98
CA ASP A 23 -0.38 3.32 3.54
C ASP A 23 -1.72 4.07 3.59
N TRP A 24 -2.31 4.32 2.41
CA TRP A 24 -3.63 4.96 2.24
C TRP A 24 -4.78 3.95 2.03
N TYR A 25 -4.83 2.88 2.81
CA TYR A 25 -5.84 1.80 2.75
C TYR A 25 -7.31 2.21 2.93
N ARG A 26 -7.62 3.44 3.37
CA ARG A 26 -8.99 3.96 3.56
C ARG A 26 -9.58 4.68 2.35
N GLY A 27 -8.91 4.65 1.21
CA GLY A 27 -9.33 5.38 0.01
C GLY A 27 -8.99 6.87 0.07
N GLN A 28 -7.91 7.22 0.79
CA GLN A 28 -7.43 8.60 0.93
C GLN A 28 -6.62 9.06 -0.30
N LEU A 29 -7.17 8.84 -1.49
CA LEU A 29 -6.47 9.08 -2.75
C LEU A 29 -6.10 10.56 -2.93
N GLY A 30 -6.94 11.50 -2.49
CA GLY A 30 -6.63 12.92 -2.55
C GLY A 30 -5.40 13.30 -1.72
N SER A 31 -5.26 12.73 -0.52
CA SER A 31 -4.08 12.91 0.32
C SER A 31 -2.84 12.27 -0.30
N ALA A 32 -2.99 11.08 -0.88
CA ALA A 32 -1.90 10.41 -1.60
C ALA A 32 -1.41 11.26 -2.77
N LEU A 33 -2.31 11.75 -3.62
CA LEU A 33 -1.97 12.61 -4.76
C LEU A 33 -1.31 13.93 -4.34
N CYS A 34 -1.76 14.52 -3.23
CA CYS A 34 -1.14 15.72 -2.71
C CYS A 34 0.33 15.47 -2.29
N ALA A 35 0.61 14.34 -1.64
CA ALA A 35 1.97 13.94 -1.25
C ALA A 35 2.82 13.55 -2.46
N ILE A 36 2.24 12.89 -3.47
CA ILE A 36 2.95 12.54 -4.71
C ILE A 36 3.38 13.80 -5.47
N ASN A 37 2.57 14.86 -5.44
CA ASN A 37 2.86 16.11 -6.14
C ASN A 37 3.93 16.99 -5.45
N THR A 38 4.35 16.68 -4.22
CA THR A 38 5.40 17.46 -3.54
C THR A 38 6.80 16.97 -3.86
N GLU A 39 6.94 15.76 -4.39
CA GLU A 39 8.23 15.13 -4.67
C GLU A 39 8.50 15.05 -6.17
N ASP A 40 9.77 15.20 -6.57
CA ASP A 40 10.18 15.09 -7.98
C ASP A 40 10.00 13.66 -8.53
N ILE A 41 10.15 12.65 -7.67
CA ILE A 41 10.00 11.24 -8.00
C ILE A 41 9.27 10.53 -6.86
N SER A 42 8.13 9.88 -7.18
CA SER A 42 7.33 9.13 -6.23
C SER A 42 7.13 7.68 -6.67
N PHE A 43 7.33 6.72 -5.76
CA PHE A 43 7.00 5.31 -5.97
C PHE A 43 5.66 4.96 -5.30
N VAL A 44 4.68 4.55 -6.12
CA VAL A 44 3.31 4.28 -5.66
C VAL A 44 2.92 2.85 -6.00
N MET A 45 2.50 2.09 -4.99
CA MET A 45 1.98 0.73 -5.15
C MET A 45 0.45 0.72 -5.03
N TYR A 46 -0.24 0.38 -6.11
CA TYR A 46 -1.66 0.05 -6.06
C TYR A 46 -1.78 -1.43 -5.71
N TYR A 47 -2.45 -1.75 -4.61
CA TYR A 47 -2.49 -3.11 -4.07
C TYR A 47 -3.91 -3.48 -3.62
N ALA A 48 -4.15 -4.78 -3.43
CA ALA A 48 -5.31 -5.27 -2.71
C ALA A 48 -4.85 -6.19 -1.55
N PRO A 49 -5.37 -6.03 -0.31
CA PRO A 49 -4.93 -6.84 0.83
C PRO A 49 -5.12 -8.35 0.67
N TRP A 50 -6.07 -8.78 -0.18
CA TRP A 50 -6.39 -10.18 -0.44
C TRP A 50 -5.67 -10.76 -1.67
N ASP A 51 -4.94 -9.92 -2.40
CA ASP A 51 -4.24 -10.34 -3.61
C ASP A 51 -2.89 -10.96 -3.26
N ALA A 52 -2.61 -12.14 -3.84
CA ALA A 52 -1.41 -12.92 -3.52
C ALA A 52 -0.13 -12.24 -4.01
N GLU A 53 -0.17 -11.67 -5.21
CA GLU A 53 0.98 -10.95 -5.80
C GLU A 53 1.31 -9.70 -4.99
N SER A 54 0.28 -8.95 -4.59
CA SER A 54 0.42 -7.81 -3.68
C SER A 54 1.14 -8.24 -2.40
N GLN A 55 0.65 -9.29 -1.72
CA GLN A 55 1.25 -9.78 -0.47
C GLN A 55 2.70 -10.23 -0.65
N TYR A 56 3.02 -10.87 -1.78
CA TYR A 56 4.38 -11.29 -2.12
C TYR A 56 5.31 -10.08 -2.31
N VAL A 57 4.90 -9.09 -3.10
CA VAL A 57 5.70 -7.90 -3.41
C VAL A 57 5.86 -6.96 -2.21
N ARG A 58 4.94 -6.99 -1.25
CA ARG A 58 4.94 -6.11 -0.06
C ARG A 58 6.30 -5.99 0.62
N GLY A 59 6.98 -7.12 0.85
CA GLY A 59 8.27 -7.14 1.53
C GLY A 59 9.40 -6.53 0.71
N GLU A 60 9.38 -6.73 -0.61
CA GLU A 60 10.37 -6.13 -1.52
C GLU A 60 10.14 -4.64 -1.69
N PHE A 61 8.87 -4.21 -1.74
CA PHE A 61 8.50 -2.80 -1.79
C PHE A 61 8.97 -2.05 -0.52
N GLU A 62 8.80 -2.65 0.65
CA GLU A 62 9.29 -2.10 1.92
C GLU A 62 10.83 -2.00 1.96
N LYS A 63 11.55 -3.02 1.46
CA LYS A 63 13.02 -2.95 1.34
C LYS A 63 13.45 -1.83 0.39
N ALA A 64 12.80 -1.71 -0.77
CA ALA A 64 13.08 -0.65 -1.72
C ALA A 64 12.85 0.72 -1.10
N ALA A 65 11.75 0.92 -0.36
CA ALA A 65 11.48 2.16 0.36
C ALA A 65 12.56 2.50 1.40
N ASN A 66 13.07 1.51 2.14
CA ASN A 66 14.17 1.72 3.09
C ASN A 66 15.48 2.11 2.39
N ILE A 67 15.80 1.51 1.24
CA ILE A 67 17.02 1.81 0.49
C ILE A 67 16.94 3.17 -0.20
N LEU A 68 15.77 3.50 -0.75
CA LEU A 68 15.54 4.74 -1.47
C LEU A 68 15.31 5.92 -0.53
N GLY A 69 14.67 5.72 0.63
CA GLY A 69 14.39 6.79 1.59
C GLY A 69 15.63 7.47 2.19
N ASP A 70 16.82 6.86 2.04
CA ASP A 70 18.10 7.46 2.43
C ASP A 70 18.81 8.17 1.26
N ARG A 71 18.27 8.06 0.03
CA ARG A 71 18.96 8.41 -1.22
C ARG A 71 18.24 9.44 -2.09
N VAL A 72 16.98 9.75 -1.79
CA VAL A 72 16.19 10.80 -2.45
C VAL A 72 15.87 11.92 -1.48
#